data_AF-A0A132MWK1-F1
#
_entry.id   AF-A0A132MWK1-F1
#
_cell.length_a   1.000
_cell.length_b   1.000
_cell.length_c   1.000
_cell.angle_alpha   90.00
_cell.angle_beta   90.00
_cell.angle_gamma   90.00
#
_symmetry.space_group_name_H-M   'P 1'
#
loop_
_entity.id
_entity.type
_entity.pdbx_description
1 polymer ?
#
loop_
_entity_poly.entity_id
_entity_poly.type
_entity_poly.pdbx_seq_one_letter_code
_entity_poly.pdbx_strand_id
1 'polypeptide(L)'
;MSCPHGGRVTVLPSQSRVLVAGQPVATLADLFTVAGCAFTAGTKPQPCVTVRWITPSARIRVNGSPALLQGSAGICQSAEQIPQGPPVVSVVQQRAVGL
;
A
#
# COMPACT_ATOMS: atom_id res chain seq x y z
N MET A 1 -2.12 -7.62 -3.06
CA MET A 1 -1.02 -6.70 -3.41
C MET A 1 0.31 -7.38 -3.15
N SER A 2 1.30 -7.15 -3.99
CA SER A 2 2.67 -7.67 -3.82
C SER A 2 3.71 -6.59 -4.19
N CYS A 3 4.94 -6.72 -3.73
CA CYS A 3 6.06 -5.93 -4.26
C CYS A 3 6.46 -6.48 -5.66
N PRO A 4 7.23 -5.73 -6.47
CA PRO A 4 7.63 -6.18 -7.81
C PRO A 4 8.58 -7.39 -7.78
N HIS A 5 9.10 -7.75 -6.61
CA HIS A 5 10.02 -8.87 -6.39
C HIS A 5 9.34 -10.11 -5.79
N GLY A 6 7.99 -10.14 -5.75
CA GLY A 6 7.21 -11.30 -5.31
C GLY A 6 6.88 -11.35 -3.81
N GLY A 7 7.34 -10.39 -3.01
CA GLY A 7 6.95 -10.26 -1.61
C GLY A 7 5.47 -9.89 -1.45
N ARG A 8 4.80 -10.45 -0.44
CA ARG A 8 3.37 -10.20 -0.17
C ARG A 8 3.21 -8.92 0.65
N VAL A 9 2.28 -8.06 0.25
CA VAL A 9 1.92 -6.85 1.00
C VAL A 9 0.74 -7.17 1.93
N THR A 10 0.87 -6.82 3.20
CA THR A 10 -0.21 -6.83 4.20
C THR A 10 -0.54 -5.39 4.57
N VAL A 11 -1.84 -5.10 4.71
CA VAL A 11 -2.34 -3.77 5.13
C VAL A 11 -2.80 -3.88 6.58
N LEU A 12 -2.31 -3.00 7.43
CA LEU A 12 -2.82 -2.78 8.77
C LEU A 12 -3.61 -1.45 8.77
N PRO A 13 -4.95 -1.51 8.76
CA PRO A 13 -5.79 -0.32 8.65
C PRO A 13 -5.65 0.59 9.88
N SER A 14 -5.63 1.90 9.67
CA SER A 14 -5.67 2.90 10.74
C SER A 14 -7.10 3.27 11.17
N GLN A 15 -8.10 2.68 10.51
CA GLN A 15 -9.52 2.89 10.75
C GLN A 15 -10.31 1.60 10.49
N SER A 16 -11.48 1.49 11.11
CA SER A 16 -12.41 0.37 10.91
C SER A 16 -13.86 0.83 10.70
N ARG A 17 -14.08 2.15 10.61
CA ARG A 17 -15.43 2.76 10.57
C ARG A 17 -16.02 2.84 9.17
N VAL A 18 -15.21 3.21 8.18
CA VAL A 18 -15.63 3.33 6.78
C VAL A 18 -15.17 2.10 6.05
N LEU A 19 -16.12 1.32 5.54
CA LEU A 19 -15.89 0.00 4.94
C LEU A 19 -16.33 -0.02 3.48
N VAL A 20 -15.65 -0.84 2.69
CA VAL A 20 -16.04 -1.23 1.32
C VAL A 20 -16.05 -2.74 1.26
N ALA A 21 -17.20 -3.33 0.92
CA ALA A 21 -17.38 -4.79 0.90
C ALA A 21 -16.91 -5.46 2.20
N GLY A 22 -17.19 -4.83 3.36
CA GLY A 22 -16.80 -5.32 4.68
C GLY A 22 -15.33 -5.12 5.06
N GLN A 23 -14.53 -4.46 4.22
CA GLN A 23 -13.10 -4.19 4.48
C GLN A 23 -12.87 -2.68 4.73
N PRO A 24 -12.03 -2.30 5.71
CA PRO A 24 -11.55 -0.93 5.91
C PRO A 24 -11.09 -0.24 4.62
N VAL A 25 -11.55 0.99 4.37
CA VAL A 25 -11.10 1.77 3.20
C VAL A 25 -9.63 2.12 3.37
N ALA A 26 -8.82 1.81 2.37
CA ALA A 26 -7.40 2.10 2.39
C ALA A 26 -7.12 3.61 2.41
N THR A 27 -6.26 4.07 3.33
CA THR A 27 -5.85 5.46 3.47
C THR A 27 -4.34 5.61 3.58
N LEU A 28 -3.84 6.84 3.42
CA LEU A 28 -2.42 7.16 3.62
C LEU A 28 -1.94 6.90 5.06
N ALA A 29 -2.87 6.78 6.02
CA ALA A 29 -2.53 6.54 7.43
C ALA A 29 -2.37 5.04 7.75
N ASP A 30 -2.74 4.14 6.83
CA ASP A 30 -2.55 2.71 7.02
C ASP A 30 -1.08 2.32 6.92
N LEU A 31 -0.70 1.22 7.57
CA LEU A 31 0.63 0.63 7.43
C LEU A 31 0.60 -0.48 6.38
N PHE A 32 1.53 -0.40 5.42
CA PHE A 32 1.68 -1.39 4.35
C PHE A 32 3.02 -2.10 4.52
N THR A 33 2.99 -3.31 5.07
CA THR A 33 4.20 -4.12 5.31
C THR A 33 4.39 -5.15 4.20
N VAL A 34 5.64 -5.47 3.90
CA VAL A 34 6.02 -6.47 2.90
C VAL A 34 6.79 -7.59 3.58
N ALA A 35 6.40 -8.83 3.30
CA ALA A 35 7.07 -10.04 3.78
C ALA A 35 7.38 -10.99 2.63
N GLY A 36 8.42 -11.81 2.79
CA GLY A 36 8.82 -12.82 1.80
C GLY A 36 9.49 -12.26 0.53
N CYS A 37 9.91 -10.99 0.54
CA CYS A 37 10.70 -10.43 -0.55
C CYS A 37 12.16 -10.91 -0.42
N ALA A 38 12.68 -11.63 -1.42
CA ALA A 38 14.07 -12.10 -1.44
C ALA A 38 14.99 -11.21 -2.30
N PHE A 39 14.57 -9.98 -2.59
CA PHE A 39 15.31 -9.09 -3.48
C PHE A 39 16.71 -8.77 -2.94
N THR A 40 17.68 -8.77 -3.84
CA THR A 40 19.07 -8.42 -3.58
C THR A 40 19.50 -7.39 -4.62
N ALA A 41 20.06 -6.27 -4.17
CA ALA A 41 20.65 -5.27 -5.05
C ALA A 41 22.14 -5.59 -5.21
N GLY A 42 22.52 -6.17 -6.37
CA GLY A 42 23.87 -6.71 -6.56
C GLY A 42 24.13 -7.87 -5.61
N THR A 43 25.02 -7.69 -4.64
CA THR A 43 25.35 -8.71 -3.62
C THR A 43 24.74 -8.41 -2.25
N LYS A 44 24.09 -7.25 -2.07
CA LYS A 44 23.52 -6.84 -0.79
C LYS A 44 22.02 -7.18 -0.74
N PRO A 45 21.55 -8.01 0.21
CA PRO A 45 20.12 -8.22 0.42
C PRO A 45 19.43 -6.88 0.65
N GLN A 46 18.38 -6.63 -0.11
CA GLN A 46 17.56 -5.42 -0.04
C GLN A 46 16.08 -5.80 -0.11
N PRO A 47 15.58 -6.65 0.80
CA PRO A 47 14.17 -7.04 0.75
C PRO A 47 13.28 -5.81 0.90
N CYS A 48 12.20 -5.73 0.12
CA CYS A 48 11.14 -4.77 0.39
C CYS A 48 10.51 -5.10 1.75
N VAL A 49 10.33 -4.09 2.60
CA VAL A 49 9.71 -4.23 3.93
C VAL A 49 8.46 -3.36 4.07
N THR A 50 8.33 -2.32 3.25
CA THR A 50 7.14 -1.44 3.25
C THR A 50 6.74 -1.02 1.84
N VAL A 51 5.49 -0.53 1.74
CA VAL A 51 5.01 0.27 0.61
C VAL A 51 4.68 1.67 1.12
N ARG A 52 5.20 2.70 0.46
CA ARG A 52 4.85 4.10 0.73
C ARG A 52 4.04 4.67 -0.42
N TRP A 53 2.85 5.18 -0.13
CA TRP A 53 2.00 5.84 -1.12
C TRP A 53 2.35 7.31 -1.27
N ILE A 54 2.38 7.80 -2.51
CA ILE A 54 2.88 9.15 -2.84
C ILE A 54 1.86 10.00 -3.61
N THR A 55 0.87 9.40 -4.26
CA THR A 55 -0.25 10.14 -4.89
C THR A 55 -1.59 9.70 -4.29
N PRO A 56 -1.86 10.03 -3.01
CA PRO A 56 -3.17 9.81 -2.42
C PRO A 56 -4.21 10.76 -3.04
N SER A 57 -5.49 10.52 -2.75
CA SER A 57 -6.58 11.40 -3.16
C SER A 57 -6.44 12.82 -2.58
N ALA A 58 -6.54 13.84 -3.43
CA ALA A 58 -6.56 15.23 -3.01
C ALA A 58 -7.92 15.69 -2.44
N ARG A 59 -9.01 14.96 -2.73
CA ARG A 59 -10.40 15.38 -2.43
C ARG A 59 -11.08 14.49 -1.40
N ILE A 60 -10.99 13.17 -1.62
CA ILE A 60 -11.60 12.16 -0.76
C ILE A 60 -10.70 11.92 0.45
N ARG A 61 -11.26 12.14 1.64
CA ARG A 61 -10.66 11.80 2.94
C ARG A 61 -11.57 10.83 3.68
N VAL A 62 -10.95 9.90 4.41
CA VAL A 62 -11.61 8.96 5.31
C VAL A 62 -11.03 9.16 6.70
N ASN A 63 -11.89 9.50 7.66
CA ASN A 63 -11.47 9.75 9.05
C ASN A 63 -10.31 10.77 9.14
N GLY A 64 -10.35 11.81 8.29
CA GLY A 64 -9.33 12.87 8.21
C GLY A 64 -8.11 12.56 7.33
N SER A 65 -7.86 11.28 6.99
CA SER A 65 -6.72 10.84 6.17
C SER A 65 -7.09 10.76 4.68
N PRO A 66 -6.20 11.18 3.74
CA PRO A 66 -6.41 10.98 2.31
C PRO A 66 -6.66 9.51 1.94
N ALA A 67 -7.71 9.24 1.16
CA ALA A 67 -7.99 7.90 0.66
C ALA A 67 -6.99 7.47 -0.42
N LEU A 68 -6.70 6.18 -0.50
CA LEU A 68 -5.93 5.58 -1.59
C LEU A 68 -6.87 5.04 -2.65
N LEU A 69 -6.66 5.43 -3.90
CA LEU A 69 -7.51 5.08 -5.04
C LEU A 69 -6.77 4.16 -6.01
N GLN A 70 -7.47 3.60 -6.99
CA GLN A 70 -6.85 2.74 -8.01
C GLN A 70 -5.68 3.39 -8.74
N GLY A 71 -5.73 4.71 -8.96
CA GLY A 71 -4.65 5.49 -9.60
C GLY A 71 -3.59 6.00 -8.62
N SER A 72 -3.68 5.68 -7.33
CA SER A 72 -2.63 6.05 -6.39
C SER A 72 -1.35 5.30 -6.73
N ALA A 73 -0.24 6.02 -6.72
CA ALA A 73 1.09 5.49 -6.93
C ALA A 73 1.73 5.21 -5.57
N GLY A 74 2.36 4.05 -5.47
CA GLY A 74 3.14 3.65 -4.31
C GLY A 74 4.55 3.25 -4.72
N ILE A 75 5.42 3.15 -3.74
CA ILE A 75 6.80 2.71 -3.90
C ILE A 75 7.16 1.70 -2.82
N CYS A 76 7.64 0.54 -3.24
CA CYS A 76 8.21 -0.45 -2.33
C CYS A 76 9.59 0.03 -1.85
N GLN A 77 9.89 -0.16 -0.57
CA GLN A 77 11.16 0.27 0.02
C GLN A 77 11.80 -0.85 0.86
N SER A 78 13.14 -0.89 0.90
CA SER A 78 13.87 -1.71 1.87
C SER A 78 13.87 -1.10 3.28
N ALA A 79 14.44 -1.83 4.24
CA ALA A 79 14.67 -1.32 5.58
C ALA A 79 15.52 -0.04 5.56
N GLU A 80 16.48 0.06 4.65
CA GLU A 80 17.29 1.27 4.43
C GLU A 80 16.59 2.33 3.56
N GLN A 81 15.27 2.21 3.37
CA GLN A 81 14.42 3.15 2.63
C GLN A 81 14.77 3.27 1.14
N ILE A 82 15.49 2.31 0.56
CA ILE A 82 15.87 2.32 -0.85
C ILE A 82 14.64 2.03 -1.73
N PRO A 83 14.28 2.93 -2.65
CA PRO A 83 13.18 2.73 -3.59
C PRO A 83 13.38 1.52 -4.51
N GLN A 84 12.35 0.70 -4.66
CA GLN A 84 12.43 -0.59 -5.35
C GLN A 84 11.30 -0.81 -6.37
N GLY A 85 10.70 0.28 -6.85
CA GLY A 85 9.63 0.26 -7.85
C GLY A 85 8.22 0.19 -7.26
N PRO A 86 7.19 0.24 -8.12
CA PRO A 86 5.80 0.29 -7.69
C PRO A 86 5.30 -1.08 -7.21
N PRO A 87 4.36 -1.13 -6.24
CA PRO A 87 3.69 -2.36 -5.87
C PRO A 87 2.78 -2.85 -7.00
N VAL A 88 2.63 -4.17 -7.11
CA VAL A 88 1.61 -4.79 -7.95
C VAL A 88 0.28 -4.80 -7.20
N VAL A 89 -0.65 -3.97 -7.67
CA VAL A 89 -2.01 -3.86 -7.12
C VAL A 89 -2.92 -4.81 -7.90
N SER A 90 -3.12 -6.01 -7.36
CA SER A 90 -3.90 -7.07 -8.01
C SER A 90 -5.42 -6.93 -7.83
N VAL A 91 -5.85 -6.29 -6.74
CA VAL A 91 -7.27 -6.06 -6.42
C VAL A 91 -7.38 -4.68 -5.79
N VAL A 92 -8.30 -3.87 -6.32
CA VAL A 92 -8.75 -2.63 -5.69
C VAL A 92 -10.14 -2.87 -5.07
N GLN A 93 -10.43 -2.17 -3.97
CA GLN A 93 -11.77 -2.18 -3.38
C GLN A 93 -12.76 -1.62 -4.39
N GLN A 94 -13.62 -2.49 -4.94
CA GLN A 94 -14.34 -2.20 -6.18
C GLN A 94 -15.44 -1.13 -6.08
N ARG A 95 -15.83 -0.66 -4.88
CA ARG A 95 -16.74 0.49 -4.73
C ARG A 95 -16.96 0.92 -3.28
N ALA A 96 -16.59 2.15 -2.93
CA ALA A 96 -17.28 2.87 -1.86
C ALA A 96 -18.54 3.49 -2.46
N VAL A 97 -19.71 2.93 -2.14
CA VAL A 97 -20.98 3.58 -2.44
C VAL A 97 -21.33 4.41 -1.22
N GLY A 98 -21.23 5.74 -1.35
CA GLY A 98 -21.82 6.66 -0.39
C GLY A 98 -23.32 6.75 -0.68
N LEU A 99 -24.15 6.70 0.36
CA LEU A 99 -25.57 7.00 0.28
C LEU A 99 -25.77 8.52 0.27
#